data_AF-A0A7N8WVC5-F1
#
_entry.id   AF-A0A7N8WVC5-F1
#
_cell.length_a   1.000
_cell.length_b   1.000
_cell.length_c   1.000
_cell.angle_alpha   90.00
_cell.angle_beta   90.00
_cell.angle_gamma   90.00
#
_symmetry.space_group_name_H-M   'P 1'
#
loop_
_entity.id
_entity.type
_entity.pdbx_description
1 polymer ?
#
loop_
_entity_poly.entity_id
_entity_poly.type
_entity_poly.pdbx_seq_one_letter_code
_entity_poly.pdbx_strand_id
1 'polypeptide(L)'
;MTLTMRHHWLLLGACGWVLLILMFVSKFISFRAVDGKLLFIVLITSGIKVISPLSYPPVGPTVAEWELVADRRIKLLSTVCENSSLRNLTHISINKFVLDRIFVCDKHKILFCQTPKVGNTQWKKVLIVLNGAFSTVEEIPENLVHDHEKNGLPRLSSFMPQEITHRLNTYFKFLIVRDPFERLISAFKDKFVKNPRFEPWYKHDIAPAIIRKYRKSHRNNDLTASGLHFEDFVRYLGDAEGRRRMDRQFGEHVIHWVTYAELCAPCEIRYSVVGHHETLEQDAPYILKAAGIDQLVSYPAIPPGITRYNRTKVEHYFSGISKRDIRRLYARYQGDFHLFGYPEPDFLLN
;
A
#
# COMPACT_ATOMS: atom_id res chain seq x y z
N MET A 1 2.58 -35.20 -59.93
CA MET A 1 3.20 -33.86 -59.95
C MET A 1 2.20 -32.90 -59.33
N THR A 2 2.63 -31.90 -58.55
CA THR A 2 1.81 -30.81 -57.92
C THR A 2 1.22 -31.05 -56.52
N LEU A 3 2.07 -30.93 -55.50
CA LEU A 3 1.71 -30.29 -54.21
C LEU A 3 2.87 -29.39 -53.71
N THR A 4 4.11 -29.76 -54.03
CA THR A 4 5.33 -29.00 -53.70
C THR A 4 5.52 -27.69 -54.50
N MET A 5 4.92 -27.57 -55.70
CA MET A 5 5.02 -26.34 -56.49
C MET A 5 4.16 -25.20 -55.94
N ARG A 6 3.04 -25.49 -55.25
CA ARG A 6 2.09 -24.45 -54.80
C ARG A 6 2.58 -23.69 -53.56
N HIS A 7 3.40 -24.32 -52.71
CA HIS A 7 3.98 -23.68 -51.52
C HIS A 7 5.15 -22.73 -51.83
N HIS A 8 5.95 -23.02 -52.87
CA HIS A 8 7.05 -22.14 -53.27
C HIS A 8 6.57 -20.78 -53.79
N TRP A 9 5.47 -20.76 -54.56
CA TRP A 9 4.89 -19.52 -55.08
C TRP A 9 4.23 -18.65 -53.98
N LEU A 10 3.68 -19.27 -52.94
CA LEU A 10 3.10 -18.54 -51.79
C LEU A 10 4.17 -17.92 -50.88
N LEU A 11 5.30 -18.61 -50.67
CA LEU A 11 6.44 -18.08 -49.91
C LEU A 11 7.15 -16.93 -50.65
N LEU A 12 7.34 -17.05 -51.97
CA LEU A 12 7.90 -15.97 -52.79
C LEU A 12 7.00 -14.73 -52.81
N GLY A 13 5.66 -14.93 -52.86
CA GLY A 13 4.69 -13.85 -52.73
C GLY A 13 4.78 -13.15 -51.37
N ALA A 14 4.78 -13.90 -50.27
CA ALA A 14 4.83 -13.33 -48.92
C ALA A 14 6.13 -12.56 -48.64
N CYS A 15 7.29 -13.08 -49.08
CA CYS A 15 8.57 -12.38 -48.94
C CYS A 15 8.64 -11.10 -49.78
N GLY A 16 8.05 -11.11 -50.98
CA GLY A 16 7.97 -9.92 -51.83
C GLY A 16 7.15 -8.78 -51.19
N TRP A 17 6.00 -9.11 -50.59
CA TRP A 17 5.15 -8.13 -49.91
C TRP A 17 5.80 -7.52 -48.65
N VAL A 18 6.54 -8.31 -47.87
CA VAL A 18 7.27 -7.81 -46.69
C VAL A 18 8.37 -6.83 -47.09
N LEU A 19 9.12 -7.13 -48.15
CA LEU A 19 10.17 -6.23 -48.65
C LEU A 19 9.59 -4.93 -49.23
N LEU A 20 8.44 -5.00 -49.93
CA LEU A 20 7.74 -3.83 -50.45
C LEU A 20 7.22 -2.92 -49.32
N ILE A 21 6.67 -3.50 -48.25
CA ILE A 21 6.24 -2.76 -47.05
C ILE A 21 7.44 -2.10 -46.37
N LEU A 22 8.56 -2.82 -46.20
CA LEU A 22 9.78 -2.27 -45.59
C LEU A 22 10.40 -1.13 -46.43
N MET A 23 10.37 -1.25 -47.76
CA MET A 23 10.82 -0.19 -48.66
C MET A 23 9.89 1.02 -48.65
N PHE A 24 8.59 0.83 -48.46
CA PHE A 24 7.64 1.96 -48.34
C PHE A 24 7.77 2.65 -46.99
N VAL A 25 7.80 1.88 -45.88
CA VAL A 25 7.91 2.42 -44.51
C VAL A 25 9.24 3.16 -44.29
N SER A 26 10.34 2.68 -44.87
CA SER A 26 11.65 3.36 -44.77
C SER A 26 11.74 4.70 -45.50
N LYS A 27 10.87 4.97 -46.50
CA LYS A 27 10.76 6.28 -47.15
C LYS A 27 9.96 7.32 -46.36
N PHE A 28 9.12 6.89 -45.41
CA PHE A 28 8.29 7.77 -44.59
C PHE A 28 8.79 7.97 -43.16
N ILE A 29 9.79 7.19 -42.72
CA ILE A 29 10.35 7.26 -41.37
C ILE A 29 11.87 7.45 -41.48
N SER A 30 12.34 8.66 -41.22
CA SER A 30 13.78 8.95 -41.09
C SER A 30 14.12 9.13 -39.61
N PHE A 31 14.96 8.25 -39.07
CA PHE A 31 15.49 8.36 -37.71
C PHE A 31 16.77 9.21 -37.73
N ARG A 32 16.74 10.40 -37.12
CA ARG A 32 17.95 11.10 -36.69
C ARG A 32 17.98 11.12 -35.17
N ALA A 33 19.04 10.55 -34.60
CA ALA A 33 19.32 10.66 -33.18
C ALA A 33 19.99 12.02 -32.90
N VAL A 34 19.34 12.85 -32.09
CA VAL A 34 19.96 13.99 -31.42
C VAL A 34 19.53 13.90 -29.95
N ASP A 35 20.50 13.79 -29.05
CA ASP A 35 20.38 13.81 -27.59
C ASP A 35 19.33 12.87 -26.96
N GLY A 36 19.45 11.56 -27.25
CA GLY A 36 18.99 10.50 -26.35
C GLY A 36 17.48 10.34 -26.15
N LYS A 37 16.62 11.05 -26.89
CA LYS A 37 15.16 10.84 -26.90
C LYS A 37 14.67 10.47 -28.31
N LEU A 38 13.97 9.35 -28.43
CA LEU A 38 13.39 8.88 -29.69
C LEU A 38 12.12 9.69 -30.01
N LEU A 39 12.16 10.60 -30.99
CA LEU A 39 11.00 11.33 -31.48
C LEU A 39 10.45 10.70 -32.76
N PHE A 40 9.14 10.45 -32.82
CA PHE A 40 8.44 10.08 -34.05
C PHE A 40 8.16 11.34 -34.88
N ILE A 41 8.72 11.44 -36.09
CA ILE A 41 8.41 12.50 -37.05
C ILE A 41 7.68 11.88 -38.24
N VAL A 42 6.38 12.15 -38.37
CA VAL A 42 5.61 11.84 -39.58
C VAL A 42 5.72 13.04 -40.51
N LEU A 43 6.41 12.88 -41.64
CA LEU A 43 6.50 13.91 -42.68
C LEU A 43 5.17 13.99 -43.45
N ILE A 44 4.28 14.88 -43.02
CA ILE A 44 3.16 15.35 -43.85
C ILE A 44 3.62 16.65 -44.51
N THR A 45 3.66 16.65 -45.84
CA THR A 45 4.06 17.76 -46.69
C THR A 45 3.03 18.89 -46.65
N SER A 46 3.09 19.76 -45.62
CA SER A 46 2.66 21.17 -45.67
C SER A 46 2.63 21.76 -44.25
N GLY A 47 3.53 22.71 -43.97
CA GLY A 47 3.42 23.68 -42.86
C GLY A 47 3.64 23.13 -41.45
N ILE A 48 4.84 23.34 -40.90
CA ILE A 48 5.13 23.08 -39.48
C ILE A 48 4.35 24.10 -38.63
N LYS A 49 3.23 23.68 -38.02
CA LYS A 49 2.73 24.29 -36.78
C LYS A 49 3.18 23.41 -35.62
N VAL A 50 4.14 23.91 -34.85
CA VAL A 50 4.48 23.36 -33.54
C VAL A 50 3.27 23.62 -32.63
N ILE A 51 2.41 22.63 -32.48
CA ILE A 51 1.39 22.63 -31.44
C ILE A 51 2.11 22.09 -30.20
N SER A 52 2.56 23.01 -29.32
CA SER A 52 2.92 22.64 -27.96
C SER A 52 1.73 21.90 -27.34
N PRO A 53 1.91 20.75 -26.69
CA PRO A 53 0.83 20.17 -25.91
C PRO A 53 0.44 21.22 -24.87
N LEU A 54 -0.82 21.63 -24.87
CA LEU A 54 -1.36 22.43 -23.77
C LEU A 54 -1.16 21.58 -22.50
N SER A 55 -0.14 21.91 -21.71
CA SER A 55 0.06 21.33 -20.40
C SER A 55 -1.05 21.90 -19.52
N TYR A 56 -2.19 21.23 -19.50
CA TYR A 56 -3.14 21.44 -18.43
C TYR A 56 -2.41 21.08 -17.14
N PRO A 57 -2.25 22.03 -16.18
CA PRO A 57 -1.77 21.65 -14.86
C PRO A 57 -2.68 20.54 -14.35
N PRO A 58 -2.15 19.52 -13.66
CA PRO A 58 -2.99 18.47 -13.11
C PRO A 58 -4.04 19.17 -12.24
N VAL A 59 -5.31 18.99 -12.59
CA VAL A 59 -6.47 19.51 -11.85
C VAL A 59 -6.61 18.66 -10.58
N GLY A 60 -5.61 18.76 -9.73
CA GLY A 60 -5.66 18.33 -8.34
C GLY A 60 -5.96 19.56 -7.47
N PRO A 61 -6.56 19.37 -6.30
CA PRO A 61 -6.74 20.46 -5.35
C PRO A 61 -5.39 21.15 -5.10
N THR A 62 -5.43 22.47 -5.03
CA THR A 62 -4.27 23.28 -4.64
C THR A 62 -3.78 22.87 -3.25
N VAL A 63 -2.51 23.16 -2.94
CA VAL A 63 -1.95 22.82 -1.62
C VAL A 63 -2.79 23.39 -0.47
N ALA A 64 -3.32 24.61 -0.63
CA ALA A 64 -4.19 25.24 0.37
C ALA A 64 -5.53 24.50 0.54
N GLU A 65 -6.08 23.93 -0.52
CA GLU A 65 -7.30 23.12 -0.44
C GLU A 65 -7.05 21.77 0.24
N TRP A 66 -5.86 21.19 0.08
CA TRP A 66 -5.52 19.91 0.73
C TRP A 66 -5.16 20.07 2.22
N GLU A 67 -4.63 21.23 2.62
CA GLU A 67 -4.43 21.59 4.03
C GLU A 67 -5.74 21.47 4.82
N LEU A 68 -6.86 21.95 4.27
CA LEU A 68 -8.19 21.79 4.87
C LEU A 68 -8.63 20.32 5.03
N VAL A 69 -8.19 19.42 4.15
CA VAL A 69 -8.46 17.98 4.27
C VAL A 69 -7.63 17.39 5.40
N ALA A 70 -6.34 17.72 5.47
CA ALA A 70 -5.43 17.25 6.52
C ALA A 70 -5.90 17.73 7.91
N ASP A 71 -6.25 19.01 8.05
CA ASP A 71 -6.75 19.59 9.30
C ASP A 71 -8.04 18.94 9.77
N ARG A 72 -8.98 18.68 8.85
CA ARG A 72 -10.22 17.96 9.17
C ARG A 72 -9.95 16.56 9.71
N ARG A 73 -8.97 15.84 9.15
CA ARG A 73 -8.60 14.50 9.63
C ARG A 73 -7.96 14.53 11.01
N ILE A 74 -7.08 15.50 11.29
CA ILE A 74 -6.50 15.69 12.63
C ILE A 74 -7.58 16.08 13.65
N LYS A 75 -8.50 16.97 13.28
CA LYS A 75 -9.63 17.36 14.14
C LYS A 75 -10.55 16.17 14.46
N LEU A 76 -10.87 15.36 13.44
CA LEU A 76 -11.65 14.14 13.62
C LEU A 76 -10.94 13.18 14.57
N LEU A 77 -9.65 12.92 14.35
CA LEU A 77 -8.85 12.06 15.21
C LEU A 77 -8.90 12.53 16.67
N SER A 78 -8.67 13.82 16.94
CA SER A 78 -8.77 14.40 18.29
C SER A 78 -10.16 14.18 18.90
N THR A 79 -11.20 14.48 18.13
CA THR A 79 -12.61 14.34 18.58
C THR A 79 -12.94 12.90 18.97
N VAL A 80 -12.46 11.92 18.19
CA VAL A 80 -12.67 10.50 18.47
C VAL A 80 -11.84 10.04 19.68
N CYS A 81 -10.62 10.56 19.84
CA CYS A 81 -9.79 10.27 21.01
C CYS A 81 -10.37 10.84 22.32
N GLU A 82 -11.11 11.94 22.26
CA GLU A 82 -11.81 12.53 23.40
C GLU A 82 -13.12 11.79 23.76
N ASN A 83 -13.65 10.95 22.86
CA ASN A 83 -14.88 10.20 23.09
C ASN A 83 -14.66 9.03 24.08
N SER A 84 -15.13 9.21 25.31
CA SER A 84 -15.00 8.21 26.39
C SER A 84 -15.60 6.84 26.06
N SER A 85 -16.66 6.80 25.24
CA SER A 85 -17.33 5.55 24.85
C SER A 85 -16.47 4.68 23.93
N LEU A 86 -15.52 5.28 23.21
CA LEU A 86 -14.61 4.58 22.30
C LEU A 86 -13.24 4.30 22.92
N ARG A 87 -12.99 4.75 24.15
CA ARG A 87 -11.66 4.74 24.79
C ARG A 87 -11.00 3.36 24.78
N ASN A 88 -11.76 2.29 25.03
CA ASN A 88 -11.23 0.92 25.04
C ASN A 88 -10.81 0.39 23.66
N LEU A 89 -11.24 1.04 22.58
CA LEU A 89 -10.96 0.67 21.20
C LEU A 89 -9.86 1.54 20.58
N THR A 90 -9.59 2.72 21.15
CA THR A 90 -8.75 3.76 20.53
C THR A 90 -7.51 4.12 21.34
N HIS A 91 -7.53 3.96 22.66
CA HIS A 91 -6.39 4.28 23.55
C HIS A 91 -5.54 3.04 23.83
N ILE A 92 -4.28 3.08 23.43
CA ILE A 92 -3.29 2.02 23.64
C ILE A 92 -2.03 2.64 24.23
N SER A 93 -1.50 2.05 25.31
CA SER A 93 -0.26 2.53 25.92
C SER A 93 0.92 2.39 24.96
N ILE A 94 1.72 3.45 24.88
CA ILE A 94 2.97 3.43 24.13
C ILE A 94 3.92 2.43 24.80
N ASN A 95 4.23 1.36 24.08
CA ASN A 95 5.11 0.29 24.52
C ASN A 95 6.16 0.00 23.43
N LYS A 96 7.07 -0.94 23.68
CA LYS A 96 8.11 -1.30 22.71
C LYS A 96 7.55 -1.69 21.34
N PHE A 97 6.41 -2.40 21.29
CA PHE A 97 5.78 -2.82 20.04
C PHE A 97 5.33 -1.61 19.19
N VAL A 98 4.72 -0.60 19.80
CA VAL A 98 4.35 0.66 19.12
C VAL A 98 5.61 1.40 18.65
N LEU A 99 6.61 1.55 19.53
CA LEU A 99 7.85 2.25 19.20
C LEU A 99 8.66 1.56 18.08
N ASP A 100 8.58 0.22 18.00
CA ASP A 100 9.17 -0.58 16.92
C ASP A 100 8.49 -0.38 15.56
N ARG A 101 7.33 0.31 15.52
CA ARG A 101 6.65 0.69 14.27
C ARG A 101 6.99 2.10 13.83
N ILE A 102 7.65 2.91 14.64
CA ILE A 102 7.93 4.30 14.29
C ILE A 102 9.35 4.39 13.73
N PHE A 103 9.49 4.70 12.45
CA PHE A 103 10.78 4.98 11.82
C PHE A 103 11.20 6.42 12.06
N VAL A 104 12.51 6.61 12.27
CA VAL A 104 13.11 7.89 12.62
C VAL A 104 14.01 8.38 11.49
N CYS A 105 13.82 9.63 11.08
CA CYS A 105 14.75 10.36 10.23
C CYS A 105 15.18 11.64 10.95
N ASP A 106 16.27 11.55 11.71
CA ASP A 106 16.77 12.67 12.54
C ASP A 106 17.21 13.87 11.68
N LYS A 107 17.82 13.60 10.52
CA LYS A 107 18.31 14.64 9.59
C LYS A 107 17.22 15.64 9.19
N HIS A 108 15.99 15.17 9.08
CA HIS A 108 14.83 15.98 8.69
C HIS A 108 13.76 16.09 9.77
N LYS A 109 14.04 15.59 10.99
CA LYS A 109 13.11 15.58 12.13
C LYS A 109 11.74 14.97 11.80
N ILE A 110 11.74 13.79 11.20
CA ILE A 110 10.53 13.07 10.77
C ILE A 110 10.37 11.75 11.55
N LEU A 111 9.13 11.48 11.96
CA LEU A 111 8.67 10.18 12.43
C LEU A 111 7.58 9.63 11.51
N PHE A 112 7.77 8.41 11.00
CA PHE A 112 6.78 7.72 10.18
C PHE A 112 6.29 6.47 10.90
N CYS A 113 4.99 6.39 11.22
CA CYS A 113 4.45 5.16 11.80
C CYS A 113 4.15 4.11 10.71
N GLN A 114 4.73 2.93 10.89
CA GLN A 114 4.62 1.80 10.00
C GLN A 114 3.24 1.16 10.09
N THR A 115 2.38 1.54 9.15
CA THR A 115 1.12 0.87 8.90
C THR A 115 1.24 -0.04 7.67
N PRO A 116 0.99 -1.36 7.77
CA PRO A 116 1.08 -2.24 6.61
C PRO A 116 -0.08 -2.06 5.62
N LYS A 117 0.19 -2.36 4.33
CA LYS A 117 -0.79 -2.42 3.22
C LYS A 117 -1.40 -1.08 2.79
N VAL A 118 -0.67 0.00 3.05
CA VAL A 118 -1.07 1.37 2.72
C VAL A 118 0.03 2.17 2.02
N GLY A 119 0.91 1.50 1.25
CA GLY A 119 2.07 2.15 0.61
C GLY A 119 3.35 2.15 1.46
N ASN A 120 3.39 1.34 2.52
CA ASN A 120 4.50 1.27 3.49
C ASN A 120 5.90 1.15 2.87
N THR A 121 6.07 0.24 1.91
CA THR A 121 7.35 0.01 1.22
C THR A 121 7.85 1.28 0.52
N GLN A 122 6.95 2.06 -0.07
CA GLN A 122 7.32 3.29 -0.78
C GLN A 122 7.70 4.41 0.21
N TRP A 123 6.97 4.57 1.32
CA TRP A 123 7.37 5.52 2.36
C TRP A 123 8.71 5.16 3.01
N LYS A 124 9.02 3.87 3.17
CA LYS A 124 10.36 3.45 3.60
C LYS A 124 11.43 3.87 2.59
N LYS A 125 11.19 3.69 1.28
CA LYS A 125 12.11 4.15 0.24
C LYS A 125 12.36 5.66 0.33
N VAL A 126 11.31 6.45 0.54
CA VAL A 126 11.43 7.90 0.78
C VAL A 126 12.36 8.20 1.95
N LEU A 127 12.17 7.54 3.10
CA LEU A 127 13.04 7.74 4.27
C LEU A 127 14.50 7.29 4.04
N ILE A 128 14.71 6.21 3.28
CA ILE A 128 16.05 5.73 2.91
C ILE A 128 16.79 6.78 2.06
N VAL A 129 16.10 7.40 1.10
CA VAL A 129 16.67 8.51 0.30
C VAL A 129 17.00 9.70 1.20
N LEU A 130 16.09 10.09 2.09
CA LEU A 130 16.30 11.21 3.02
C LEU A 130 17.51 10.99 3.95
N ASN A 131 17.75 9.75 4.37
CA ASN A 131 18.92 9.38 5.16
C ASN A 131 20.23 9.43 4.35
N GLY A 132 20.17 9.65 3.03
CA GLY A 132 21.33 9.84 2.15
C GLY A 132 21.98 8.55 1.66
N ALA A 133 21.31 7.40 1.82
CA ALA A 133 21.85 6.11 1.37
C ALA A 133 21.67 5.88 -0.14
N PHE A 134 20.71 6.57 -0.76
CA PHE A 134 20.37 6.46 -2.18
C PHE A 134 19.95 7.82 -2.73
N SER A 135 20.15 8.05 -4.04
CA SER A 135 19.79 9.32 -4.69
C SER A 135 18.31 9.38 -5.06
N THR A 136 17.73 8.25 -5.46
CA THR A 136 16.33 8.15 -5.90
C THR A 136 15.64 6.93 -5.30
N VAL A 137 14.30 6.94 -5.26
CA VAL A 137 13.48 5.85 -4.70
C VAL A 137 13.43 4.63 -5.62
N GLU A 138 13.65 4.83 -6.92
CA GLU A 138 13.70 3.81 -7.97
C GLU A 138 14.93 2.91 -7.85
N GLU A 139 16.07 3.46 -7.41
CA GLU A 139 17.32 2.72 -7.23
C GLU A 139 17.27 1.69 -6.08
N ILE A 140 16.34 1.85 -5.14
CA ILE A 140 16.30 1.05 -3.92
C ILE A 140 15.68 -0.34 -4.21
N PRO A 141 16.43 -1.45 -4.01
CA PRO A 141 15.91 -2.80 -4.17
C PRO A 141 14.83 -3.13 -3.13
N GLU A 142 13.74 -3.78 -3.53
CA GLU A 142 12.63 -4.09 -2.63
C GLU A 142 13.04 -4.99 -1.45
N ASN A 143 13.93 -5.96 -1.69
CA ASN A 143 14.47 -6.82 -0.63
C ASN A 143 15.27 -6.03 0.42
N LEU A 144 15.98 -4.97 0.02
CA LEU A 144 16.70 -4.11 0.96
C LEU A 144 15.72 -3.35 1.86
N VAL A 145 14.62 -2.82 1.32
CA VAL A 145 13.62 -2.06 2.10
C VAL A 145 13.07 -2.85 3.30
N HIS A 146 12.98 -4.17 3.14
CA HIS A 146 12.45 -5.09 4.13
C HIS A 146 13.52 -5.72 5.05
N ASP A 147 14.81 -5.52 4.77
CA ASP A 147 15.92 -5.98 5.61
C ASP A 147 16.17 -4.98 6.75
N HIS A 148 15.72 -5.31 7.96
CA HIS A 148 15.81 -4.43 9.12
C HIS A 148 17.24 -4.09 9.53
N GLU A 149 18.21 -4.96 9.24
CA GLU A 149 19.61 -4.75 9.61
C GLU A 149 20.34 -3.87 8.60
N LYS A 150 19.87 -3.86 7.34
CA LYS A 150 20.58 -3.20 6.23
C LYS A 150 19.88 -1.98 5.66
N ASN A 151 18.58 -1.80 5.93
CA ASN A 151 17.82 -0.70 5.33
C ASN A 151 18.16 0.69 5.89
N GLY A 152 18.95 0.79 6.96
CA GLY A 152 19.35 2.07 7.53
C GLY A 152 18.17 2.93 8.02
N LEU A 153 17.08 2.29 8.46
CA LEU A 153 15.91 2.95 9.04
C LEU A 153 15.83 2.69 10.55
N PRO A 154 16.36 3.61 11.39
CA PRO A 154 16.26 3.49 12.84
C PRO A 154 14.80 3.43 13.29
N ARG A 155 14.52 2.58 14.27
CA ARG A 155 13.22 2.51 14.93
C ARG A 155 13.26 3.35 16.20
N LEU A 156 12.15 3.99 16.56
CA LEU A 156 12.12 4.84 17.74
C LEU A 156 12.43 4.06 19.04
N SER A 157 12.12 2.76 19.07
CA SER A 157 12.46 1.83 20.15
C SER A 157 13.95 1.62 20.39
N SER A 158 14.83 1.99 19.45
CA SER A 158 16.29 1.84 19.60
C SER A 158 16.97 3.00 20.32
N PHE A 159 16.21 4.02 20.73
CA PHE A 159 16.73 5.22 21.39
C PHE A 159 16.46 5.20 22.90
N MET A 160 17.18 6.04 23.65
CA MET A 160 16.95 6.19 25.09
C MET A 160 15.59 6.86 25.39
N PRO A 161 14.97 6.64 26.57
CA PRO A 161 13.64 7.21 26.87
C PRO A 161 13.53 8.74 26.72
N GLN A 162 14.58 9.48 27.08
CA GLN A 162 14.63 10.93 26.93
C GLN A 162 14.67 11.35 25.45
N GLU A 163 15.43 10.61 24.64
CA GLU A 163 15.55 10.80 23.20
C GLU A 163 14.24 10.47 22.46
N ILE A 164 13.55 9.42 22.89
CA ILE A 164 12.20 9.07 22.41
C ILE A 164 11.24 10.22 22.68
N THR A 165 11.20 10.69 23.93
CA THR A 165 10.31 11.77 24.36
C THR A 165 10.59 13.06 23.58
N HIS A 166 11.87 13.41 23.40
CA HIS A 166 12.26 14.56 22.60
C HIS A 166 11.69 14.47 21.18
N ARG A 167 11.90 13.36 20.48
CA ARG A 167 11.44 13.15 19.10
C ARG A 167 9.91 13.16 19.00
N LEU A 168 9.22 12.49 19.93
CA LEU A 168 7.75 12.52 20.00
C LEU A 168 7.21 13.94 20.25
N ASN A 169 7.96 14.83 20.88
CA ASN A 169 7.51 16.20 21.11
C ASN A 169 7.86 17.15 19.97
N THR A 170 9.00 16.95 19.30
CA THR A 170 9.56 17.96 18.38
C THR A 170 9.51 17.59 16.90
N TYR A 171 9.34 16.31 16.55
CA TYR A 171 9.42 15.87 15.15
C TYR A 171 8.05 15.95 14.46
N PHE A 172 8.09 16.19 13.15
CA PHE A 172 6.94 16.04 12.26
C PHE A 172 6.56 14.56 12.18
N LYS A 173 5.29 14.21 12.36
CA LYS A 173 4.87 12.80 12.41
C LYS A 173 3.70 12.55 11.50
N PHE A 174 3.74 11.45 10.78
CA PHE A 174 2.61 11.05 9.96
C PHE A 174 2.40 9.55 9.98
N LEU A 175 1.17 9.16 9.65
CA LEU A 175 0.81 7.79 9.31
C LEU A 175 -0.11 7.81 8.09
N ILE A 176 -0.13 6.69 7.37
CA ILE A 176 -1.11 6.45 6.32
C ILE A 176 -2.08 5.38 6.81
N VAL A 177 -3.36 5.54 6.51
CA VAL A 177 -4.42 4.59 6.81
C VAL A 177 -5.14 4.17 5.53
N ARG A 178 -5.96 3.14 5.62
CA ARG A 178 -6.79 2.60 4.55
C ARG A 178 -8.05 2.05 5.20
N ASP A 179 -9.14 1.96 4.42
CA ASP A 179 -10.34 1.26 4.86
C ASP A 179 -9.97 -0.07 5.54
N PRO A 180 -10.42 -0.33 6.79
CA PRO A 180 -9.97 -1.48 7.55
C PRO A 180 -10.22 -2.81 6.83
N PHE A 181 -11.34 -2.98 6.12
CA PHE A 181 -11.66 -4.24 5.45
C PHE A 181 -10.89 -4.41 4.14
N GLU A 182 -10.69 -3.34 3.35
CA GLU A 182 -9.78 -3.41 2.22
C GLU A 182 -8.34 -3.71 2.62
N ARG A 183 -7.88 -3.15 3.75
CA ARG A 183 -6.56 -3.45 4.31
C ARG A 183 -6.42 -4.93 4.63
N LEU A 184 -7.44 -5.55 5.21
CA LEU A 184 -7.45 -6.99 5.50
C LEU A 184 -7.43 -7.84 4.24
N ILE A 185 -8.20 -7.47 3.22
CA ILE A 185 -8.15 -8.15 1.91
C ILE A 185 -6.75 -8.05 1.32
N SER A 186 -6.13 -6.87 1.36
CA SER A 186 -4.75 -6.67 0.90
C SER A 186 -3.76 -7.53 1.67
N ALA A 187 -3.87 -7.57 3.01
CA ALA A 187 -3.04 -8.41 3.86
C ALA A 187 -3.20 -9.90 3.54
N PHE A 188 -4.45 -10.38 3.39
CA PHE A 188 -4.73 -11.76 3.07
C PHE A 188 -4.15 -12.17 1.71
N LYS A 189 -4.39 -11.36 0.68
CA LYS A 189 -3.84 -11.61 -0.67
C LYS A 189 -2.32 -11.64 -0.67
N ASP A 190 -1.69 -10.72 0.05
CA ASP A 190 -0.24 -10.67 0.16
C ASP A 190 0.31 -11.92 0.86
N LYS A 191 -0.18 -12.22 2.07
CA LYS A 191 0.43 -13.22 2.94
C LYS A 191 0.04 -14.66 2.62
N PHE A 192 -1.19 -14.90 2.18
CA PHE A 192 -1.71 -16.26 2.03
C PHE A 192 -1.95 -16.66 0.57
N VAL A 193 -2.20 -15.71 -0.34
CA VAL A 193 -2.42 -16.01 -1.77
C VAL A 193 -1.13 -15.89 -2.58
N LYS A 194 -0.46 -14.73 -2.53
CA LYS A 194 0.82 -14.51 -3.21
C LYS A 194 1.95 -15.27 -2.51
N ASN A 195 1.89 -15.35 -1.18
CA ASN A 195 2.85 -16.05 -0.32
C ASN A 195 4.32 -15.68 -0.64
N PRO A 196 4.78 -14.48 -0.24
CA PRO A 196 6.13 -14.04 -0.54
C PRO A 196 7.16 -15.01 0.04
N ARG A 197 8.14 -15.40 -0.80
CA ARG A 197 9.18 -16.37 -0.45
C ARG A 197 9.96 -16.04 0.83
N PHE A 198 10.06 -14.75 1.16
CA PHE A 198 10.83 -14.26 2.31
C PHE A 198 10.07 -14.31 3.64
N GLU A 199 8.79 -14.69 3.65
CA GLU A 199 7.98 -14.82 4.87
C GLU A 199 7.23 -16.17 4.89
N PRO A 200 7.95 -17.30 4.83
CA PRO A 200 7.36 -18.63 4.65
C PRO A 200 6.40 -19.05 5.78
N TRP A 201 6.60 -18.53 7.00
CA TRP A 201 5.80 -18.86 8.19
C TRP A 201 4.31 -18.55 8.04
N TYR A 202 3.91 -17.60 7.16
CA TYR A 202 2.47 -17.37 6.90
C TYR A 202 1.81 -18.61 6.31
N LYS A 203 2.47 -19.27 5.35
CA LYS A 203 1.96 -20.48 4.71
C LYS A 203 2.20 -21.73 5.53
N HIS A 204 3.36 -21.84 6.18
CA HIS A 204 3.77 -23.09 6.82
C HIS A 204 3.26 -23.22 8.26
N ASP A 205 3.06 -22.10 8.98
CA ASP A 205 2.72 -22.14 10.40
C ASP A 205 1.36 -21.48 10.69
N ILE A 206 1.19 -20.23 10.26
CA ILE A 206 0.00 -19.42 10.59
C ILE A 206 -1.25 -19.93 9.88
N ALA A 207 -1.19 -20.12 8.55
CA ALA A 207 -2.34 -20.60 7.78
C ALA A 207 -2.83 -21.98 8.26
N PRO A 208 -1.98 -22.99 8.46
CA PRO A 208 -2.44 -24.28 8.98
C PRO A 208 -3.01 -24.19 10.39
N ALA A 209 -2.47 -23.33 11.26
CA ALA A 209 -3.03 -23.10 12.60
C ALA A 209 -4.44 -22.50 12.55
N ILE A 210 -4.67 -21.53 11.66
CA ILE A 210 -6.00 -20.95 11.42
C ILE A 210 -6.94 -22.02 10.86
N ILE A 211 -6.55 -22.73 9.79
CA ILE A 211 -7.37 -23.78 9.17
C ILE A 211 -7.79 -24.83 10.20
N ARG A 212 -6.84 -25.39 10.96
CA ARG A 212 -7.12 -26.44 11.97
C ARG A 212 -8.16 -26.01 13.00
N LYS A 213 -8.18 -24.73 13.37
CA LYS A 213 -9.09 -24.22 14.41
C LYS A 213 -10.47 -23.85 13.86
N TYR A 214 -10.52 -23.15 12.73
CA TYR A 214 -11.76 -22.51 12.27
C TYR A 214 -12.48 -23.28 11.15
N ARG A 215 -11.78 -24.20 10.47
CA ARG A 215 -12.37 -25.12 9.51
C ARG A 215 -12.65 -26.45 10.21
N LYS A 216 -13.79 -26.54 10.92
CA LYS A 216 -14.25 -27.82 11.50
C LYS A 216 -14.37 -28.85 10.35
N SER A 217 -13.87 -30.06 10.57
CA SER A 217 -13.79 -31.15 9.58
C SER A 217 -15.13 -31.42 8.90
N HIS A 218 -15.41 -30.75 7.79
CA HIS A 218 -16.18 -31.36 6.72
C HIS A 218 -15.20 -32.29 6.01
N ARG A 219 -15.48 -33.59 6.10
CA ARG A 219 -14.69 -34.75 5.65
C ARG A 219 -14.40 -34.80 4.14
N ASN A 220 -14.22 -33.67 3.46
CA ASN A 220 -13.80 -33.61 2.08
C ASN A 220 -12.32 -33.23 2.05
N ASN A 221 -11.47 -34.23 1.81
CA ASN A 221 -10.02 -34.11 1.63
C ASN A 221 -9.60 -33.06 0.58
N ASP A 222 -10.54 -32.62 -0.26
CA ASP A 222 -10.33 -31.61 -1.30
C ASP A 222 -10.15 -30.18 -0.74
N LEU A 223 -10.81 -29.85 0.38
CA LEU A 223 -10.72 -28.51 0.98
C LEU A 223 -9.37 -28.24 1.65
N THR A 224 -8.72 -29.27 2.21
CA THR A 224 -7.37 -29.16 2.80
C THR A 224 -6.29 -28.84 1.77
N ALA A 225 -6.50 -29.17 0.48
CA ALA A 225 -5.55 -28.87 -0.59
C ALA A 225 -5.59 -27.39 -1.04
N SER A 226 -6.70 -26.68 -0.82
CA SER A 226 -6.95 -25.34 -1.36
C SER A 226 -6.34 -24.16 -0.55
N GLY A 227 -5.58 -24.43 0.51
CA GLY A 227 -4.99 -23.40 1.36
C GLY A 227 -6.01 -22.68 2.27
N LEU A 228 -5.57 -21.58 2.90
CA LEU A 228 -6.40 -20.76 3.81
C LEU A 228 -7.43 -19.96 2.99
N HIS A 229 -8.70 -19.99 3.39
CA HIS A 229 -9.74 -19.17 2.76
C HIS A 229 -9.92 -17.84 3.49
N PHE A 230 -10.45 -16.83 2.80
CA PHE A 230 -10.69 -15.52 3.42
C PHE A 230 -11.70 -15.62 4.57
N GLU A 231 -12.71 -16.48 4.45
CA GLU A 231 -13.68 -16.72 5.54
C GLU A 231 -13.00 -17.24 6.82
N ASP A 232 -12.06 -18.18 6.70
CA ASP A 232 -11.30 -18.68 7.86
C ASP A 232 -10.48 -17.56 8.52
N PHE A 233 -9.91 -16.67 7.69
CA PHE A 233 -9.19 -15.50 8.16
C PHE A 233 -10.11 -14.51 8.89
N VAL A 234 -11.32 -14.25 8.38
CA VAL A 234 -12.32 -13.40 9.04
C VAL A 234 -12.75 -14.01 10.39
N ARG A 235 -13.04 -15.31 10.44
CA ARG A 235 -13.39 -16.01 11.69
C ARG A 235 -12.25 -15.94 12.71
N TYR A 236 -11.01 -16.12 12.27
CA TYR A 236 -9.83 -15.96 13.11
C TYR A 236 -9.73 -14.56 13.70
N LEU A 237 -9.87 -13.53 12.87
CA LEU A 237 -9.74 -12.15 13.33
C LEU A 237 -10.87 -11.74 14.29
N GLY A 238 -12.08 -12.27 14.09
CA GLY A 238 -13.22 -12.05 14.98
C GLY A 238 -13.19 -12.86 16.29
N ASP A 239 -12.29 -13.85 16.44
CA ASP A 239 -12.13 -14.64 17.67
C ASP A 239 -11.04 -14.04 18.57
N ALA A 240 -11.44 -13.21 19.53
CA ALA A 240 -10.51 -12.56 20.47
C ALA A 240 -9.68 -13.53 21.31
N GLU A 241 -10.21 -14.71 21.68
CA GLU A 241 -9.47 -15.69 22.46
C GLU A 241 -8.49 -16.48 21.58
N GLY A 242 -8.95 -16.85 20.38
CA GLY A 242 -8.11 -17.51 19.39
C GLY A 242 -6.94 -16.65 18.91
N ARG A 243 -7.18 -15.37 18.65
CA ARG A 243 -6.09 -14.44 18.34
C ARG A 243 -5.10 -14.33 19.49
N ARG A 244 -5.55 -14.14 20.74
CA ARG A 244 -4.62 -14.03 21.89
C ARG A 244 -3.66 -15.22 21.99
N ARG A 245 -4.12 -16.42 21.64
CA ARG A 245 -3.25 -17.61 21.55
C ARG A 245 -2.24 -17.50 20.40
N MET A 246 -2.68 -17.08 19.22
CA MET A 246 -1.82 -16.89 18.05
C MET A 246 -0.80 -15.76 18.24
N ASP A 247 -1.20 -14.65 18.87
CA ASP A 247 -0.33 -13.51 19.14
C ASP A 247 0.80 -13.91 20.12
N ARG A 248 0.56 -14.84 21.06
CA ARG A 248 1.64 -15.42 21.89
C ARG A 248 2.59 -16.32 21.11
N GLN A 249 2.09 -16.97 20.06
CA GLN A 249 2.87 -17.94 19.28
C GLN A 249 3.67 -17.27 18.15
N PHE A 250 3.13 -16.21 17.55
CA PHE A 250 3.67 -15.60 16.33
C PHE A 250 3.80 -14.07 16.42
N GLY A 251 3.61 -13.48 17.60
CA GLY A 251 3.27 -12.06 17.79
C GLY A 251 4.11 -11.05 17.02
N GLU A 252 5.43 -11.22 16.93
CA GLU A 252 6.29 -10.29 16.19
C GLU A 252 6.07 -10.31 14.67
N HIS A 253 5.60 -11.45 14.14
CA HIS A 253 5.28 -11.62 12.73
C HIS A 253 3.85 -11.16 12.38
N VAL A 254 3.00 -10.94 13.38
CA VAL A 254 1.59 -10.61 13.17
C VAL A 254 1.39 -9.09 13.20
N ILE A 255 1.85 -8.38 12.15
CA ILE A 255 1.68 -6.91 12.06
C ILE A 255 0.62 -6.48 11.02
N HIS A 256 0.34 -7.31 10.01
CA HIS A 256 -0.39 -6.86 8.81
C HIS A 256 -1.89 -6.68 9.01
N TRP A 257 -2.45 -7.25 10.06
CA TRP A 257 -3.86 -7.17 10.46
C TRP A 257 -4.01 -6.76 11.93
N VAL A 258 -3.03 -6.01 12.45
CA VAL A 258 -3.16 -5.34 13.74
C VAL A 258 -3.93 -4.04 13.53
N THR A 259 -4.70 -3.60 14.53
CA THR A 259 -5.43 -2.31 14.44
C THR A 259 -4.44 -1.14 14.37
N TYR A 260 -4.87 0.00 13.85
CA TYR A 260 -4.02 1.19 13.84
C TYR A 260 -3.78 1.73 15.24
N ALA A 261 -4.77 1.58 16.14
CA ALA A 261 -4.59 1.88 17.57
C ALA A 261 -3.43 1.08 18.18
N GLU A 262 -3.39 -0.23 17.97
CA GLU A 262 -2.32 -1.11 18.47
C GLU A 262 -0.96 -0.90 17.76
N LEU A 263 -0.95 -0.46 16.50
CA LEU A 263 0.29 -0.21 15.74
C LEU A 263 0.94 1.14 16.08
N CYS A 264 0.13 2.18 16.26
CA CYS A 264 0.57 3.57 16.19
C CYS A 264 0.09 4.45 17.34
N ALA A 265 -0.77 3.96 18.24
CA ALA A 265 -1.28 4.70 19.40
C ALA A 265 -1.68 6.17 19.07
N PRO A 266 -2.61 6.40 18.13
CA PRO A 266 -2.90 7.72 17.58
C PRO A 266 -3.63 8.66 18.56
N CYS A 267 -4.10 8.17 19.71
CA CYS A 267 -4.63 9.01 20.78
C CYS A 267 -3.57 9.44 21.80
N GLU A 268 -2.39 8.80 21.78
CA GLU A 268 -1.28 9.01 22.70
C GLU A 268 -0.13 9.74 21.99
N ILE A 269 -0.06 9.64 20.66
CA ILE A 269 0.92 10.31 19.82
C ILE A 269 0.24 11.40 18.99
N ARG A 270 0.69 12.64 19.16
CA ARG A 270 0.23 13.78 18.36
C ARG A 270 0.84 13.76 16.97
N TYR A 271 0.09 13.21 16.01
CA TYR A 271 0.42 13.21 14.60
C TYR A 271 0.21 14.59 13.96
N SER A 272 1.12 14.94 13.05
CA SER A 272 1.05 16.16 12.25
C SER A 272 0.12 15.99 11.05
N VAL A 273 0.15 14.81 10.40
CA VAL A 273 -0.72 14.49 9.24
C VAL A 273 -1.18 13.04 9.29
N VAL A 274 -2.45 12.81 8.92
CA VAL A 274 -3.00 11.48 8.63
C VAL A 274 -3.37 11.41 7.13
N GLY A 275 -2.62 10.61 6.39
CA GLY A 275 -2.91 10.33 4.98
C GLY A 275 -3.84 9.12 4.82
N HIS A 276 -4.62 9.09 3.74
CA HIS A 276 -5.44 7.95 3.37
C HIS A 276 -4.88 7.32 2.10
N HIS A 277 -4.85 5.99 2.06
CA HIS A 277 -4.39 5.25 0.89
C HIS A 277 -5.27 5.55 -0.34
N GLU A 278 -6.56 5.80 -0.11
CA GLU A 278 -7.57 6.16 -1.11
C GLU A 278 -7.27 7.50 -1.80
N THR A 279 -6.55 8.39 -1.12
CA THR A 279 -6.16 9.73 -1.61
C THR A 279 -4.65 9.91 -1.61
N LEU A 280 -3.89 8.82 -1.70
CA LEU A 280 -2.43 8.84 -1.56
C LEU A 280 -1.73 9.70 -2.62
N GLU A 281 -2.34 9.84 -3.80
CA GLU A 281 -1.87 10.70 -4.89
C GLU A 281 -1.81 12.18 -4.49
N GLN A 282 -2.72 12.63 -3.61
CA GLN A 282 -2.75 13.98 -3.06
C GLN A 282 -2.04 14.06 -1.69
N ASP A 283 -2.19 13.02 -0.86
CA ASP A 283 -1.61 13.01 0.48
C ASP A 283 -0.08 12.95 0.47
N ALA A 284 0.52 12.17 -0.42
CA ALA A 284 1.97 12.05 -0.47
C ALA A 284 2.69 13.37 -0.77
N PRO A 285 2.39 14.10 -1.86
CA PRO A 285 3.04 15.40 -2.12
C PRO A 285 2.73 16.43 -1.03
N TYR A 286 1.52 16.43 -0.46
CA TYR A 286 1.19 17.31 0.66
C TYR A 286 2.03 17.01 1.90
N ILE A 287 2.17 15.73 2.30
CA ILE A 287 2.97 15.33 3.46
C ILE A 287 4.43 15.75 3.29
N LEU A 288 5.01 15.56 2.10
CA LEU A 288 6.39 15.97 1.81
C LEU A 288 6.56 17.48 1.96
N LYS A 289 5.60 18.26 1.45
CA LYS A 289 5.62 19.73 1.58
C LYS A 289 5.42 20.19 3.01
N ALA A 290 4.46 19.61 3.75
CA ALA A 290 4.21 19.94 5.15
C ALA A 290 5.41 19.60 6.06
N ALA A 291 6.20 18.57 5.69
CA ALA A 291 7.44 18.22 6.34
C ALA A 291 8.66 19.05 5.86
N GLY A 292 8.50 19.92 4.86
CA GLY A 292 9.58 20.76 4.32
C GLY A 292 10.65 20.00 3.51
N ILE A 293 10.28 18.87 2.91
CA ILE A 293 11.19 17.96 2.19
C ILE A 293 10.76 17.67 0.74
N ASP A 294 9.77 18.39 0.22
CA ASP A 294 9.24 18.24 -1.15
C ASP A 294 10.28 18.56 -2.25
N GLN A 295 11.31 19.34 -1.91
CA GLN A 295 12.43 19.64 -2.82
C GLN A 295 13.55 18.60 -2.76
N LEU A 296 13.53 17.68 -1.80
CA LEU A 296 14.61 16.71 -1.57
C LEU A 296 14.28 15.33 -2.11
N VAL A 297 13.00 14.95 -2.11
CA VAL A 297 12.53 13.64 -2.52
C VAL A 297 11.10 13.74 -3.02
N SER A 298 10.74 12.87 -3.96
CA SER A 298 9.36 12.68 -4.40
C SER A 298 8.87 11.29 -4.00
N TYR A 299 7.57 11.18 -3.76
CA TYR A 299 6.95 9.87 -3.60
C TYR A 299 6.92 9.16 -4.97
N PRO A 300 7.23 7.85 -5.05
CA PRO A 300 7.21 7.09 -6.30
C PRO A 300 5.89 7.22 -7.04
N ALA A 301 5.93 7.16 -8.37
CA ALA A 301 4.73 7.17 -9.19
C ALA A 301 3.76 6.05 -8.75
N ILE A 302 2.49 6.41 -8.58
CA ILE A 302 1.43 5.50 -8.14
C ILE A 302 0.76 4.91 -9.38
N PRO A 303 0.80 3.58 -9.59
CA PRO A 303 0.05 2.95 -10.67
C PRO A 303 -1.45 3.26 -10.62
N PRO A 304 -2.11 3.55 -11.76
CA PRO A 304 -3.53 3.85 -11.78
C PRO A 304 -4.39 2.74 -11.15
N GLY A 305 -5.40 3.13 -10.36
CA GLY A 305 -6.43 2.22 -9.85
C GLY A 305 -6.03 1.39 -8.62
N ILE A 306 -4.83 1.56 -8.05
CA ILE A 306 -4.42 0.81 -6.86
C ILE A 306 -4.89 1.45 -5.54
N THR A 307 -5.03 2.77 -5.52
CA THR A 307 -5.32 3.60 -4.34
C THR A 307 -6.80 3.62 -3.99
N ARG A 308 -7.67 3.76 -4.99
CA ARG A 308 -9.12 3.94 -4.82
C ARG A 308 -9.80 2.79 -4.07
N TYR A 309 -10.74 3.15 -3.19
CA TYR A 309 -11.64 2.19 -2.55
C TYR A 309 -12.49 1.46 -3.59
N ASN A 310 -12.58 0.14 -3.46
CA ASN A 310 -13.34 -0.72 -4.36
C ASN A 310 -14.36 -1.55 -3.58
N ARG A 311 -15.58 -1.02 -3.50
CA ARG A 311 -16.71 -1.67 -2.83
C ARG A 311 -17.01 -3.06 -3.37
N THR A 312 -17.05 -3.22 -4.70
CA THR A 312 -17.36 -4.50 -5.35
C THR A 312 -16.37 -5.59 -4.96
N LYS A 313 -15.08 -5.24 -4.83
CA LYS A 313 -14.06 -6.15 -4.32
C LYS A 313 -14.35 -6.56 -2.87
N VAL A 314 -14.74 -5.61 -2.01
CA VAL A 314 -15.10 -5.91 -0.62
C VAL A 314 -16.32 -6.84 -0.57
N GLU A 315 -17.40 -6.52 -1.28
CA GLU A 315 -18.60 -7.37 -1.38
C GLU A 315 -18.27 -8.78 -1.86
N HIS A 316 -17.41 -8.91 -2.87
CA HIS A 316 -16.99 -10.20 -3.39
C HIS A 316 -16.24 -11.04 -2.36
N TYR A 317 -15.26 -10.46 -1.65
CA TYR A 317 -14.49 -11.19 -0.63
C TYR A 317 -15.33 -11.59 0.59
N PHE A 318 -16.33 -10.80 0.94
CA PHE A 318 -17.22 -11.08 2.07
C PHE A 318 -18.46 -11.89 1.70
N SER A 319 -18.64 -12.20 0.41
CA SER A 319 -19.75 -13.01 -0.08
C SER A 319 -19.74 -14.40 0.58
N GLY A 320 -20.90 -14.82 1.11
CA GLY A 320 -21.08 -16.10 1.78
C GLY A 320 -20.60 -16.15 3.25
N ILE A 321 -19.90 -15.12 3.74
CA ILE A 321 -19.49 -15.06 5.16
C ILE A 321 -20.69 -14.69 6.04
N SER A 322 -20.86 -15.40 7.16
CA SER A 322 -21.99 -15.14 8.05
C SER A 322 -21.96 -13.73 8.64
N LYS A 323 -23.12 -13.04 8.70
CA LYS A 323 -23.27 -11.73 9.33
C LYS A 323 -22.71 -11.69 10.76
N ARG A 324 -22.81 -12.80 11.50
CA ARG A 324 -22.22 -12.94 12.85
C ARG A 324 -20.70 -12.76 12.82
N ASP A 325 -20.01 -13.41 11.90
CA ASP A 325 -18.56 -13.35 11.81
C ASP A 325 -18.10 -11.97 11.30
N ILE A 326 -18.86 -11.36 10.38
CA ILE A 326 -18.62 -9.96 9.93
C ILE A 326 -18.80 -8.98 11.09
N ARG A 327 -19.85 -9.10 11.91
CA ARG A 327 -20.04 -8.23 13.09
C ARG A 327 -18.92 -8.36 14.11
N ARG A 328 -18.44 -9.58 14.35
CA ARG A 328 -17.27 -9.82 15.24
C ARG A 328 -16.00 -9.20 14.69
N LEU A 329 -15.80 -9.29 13.37
CA LEU A 329 -14.69 -8.63 12.71
C LEU A 329 -14.80 -7.10 12.83
N TYR A 330 -15.98 -6.54 12.56
CA TYR A 330 -16.23 -5.11 12.70
C TYR A 330 -15.94 -4.64 14.13
N ALA A 331 -16.49 -5.31 15.15
CA ALA A 331 -16.24 -4.97 16.55
C ALA A 331 -14.74 -4.90 16.90
N ARG A 332 -13.90 -5.71 16.25
CA ARG A 332 -12.43 -5.64 16.42
C ARG A 332 -11.82 -4.38 15.81
N TYR A 333 -12.28 -3.93 14.65
CA TYR A 333 -11.72 -2.78 13.93
C TYR A 333 -12.55 -1.51 14.07
N GLN A 334 -13.60 -1.52 14.89
CA GLN A 334 -14.51 -0.39 15.08
C GLN A 334 -13.75 0.90 15.45
N GLY A 335 -12.75 0.79 16.32
CA GLY A 335 -11.86 1.92 16.65
C GLY A 335 -11.19 2.52 15.40
N ASP A 336 -10.66 1.68 14.51
CA ASP A 336 -10.02 2.13 13.25
C ASP A 336 -11.02 2.81 12.31
N PHE A 337 -12.27 2.32 12.22
CA PHE A 337 -13.31 2.97 11.41
C PHE A 337 -13.60 4.40 11.92
N HIS A 338 -13.80 4.55 13.23
CA HIS A 338 -14.09 5.85 13.82
C HIS A 338 -12.88 6.80 13.78
N LEU A 339 -11.69 6.35 14.20
CA LEU A 339 -10.47 7.19 14.29
C LEU A 339 -10.15 7.92 12.98
N PHE A 340 -10.45 7.27 11.86
CA PHE A 340 -10.08 7.75 10.54
C PHE A 340 -11.28 8.07 9.64
N GLY A 341 -12.50 8.09 10.19
CA GLY A 341 -13.69 8.53 9.45
C GLY A 341 -14.07 7.64 8.27
N TYR A 342 -13.80 6.33 8.37
CA TYR A 342 -14.32 5.37 7.39
C TYR A 342 -15.79 5.08 7.68
N PRO A 343 -16.65 4.99 6.65
CA PRO A 343 -18.04 4.62 6.85
C PRO A 343 -18.15 3.18 7.36
N GLU A 344 -19.14 2.94 8.21
CA GLU A 344 -19.45 1.57 8.64
C GLU A 344 -19.83 0.70 7.44
N PRO A 345 -19.41 -0.58 7.41
CA PRO A 345 -19.66 -1.46 6.26
C PRO A 345 -21.09 -2.03 6.29
N ASP A 346 -22.10 -1.18 6.43
CA ASP A 346 -23.51 -1.56 6.59
C ASP A 346 -24.02 -2.42 5.44
N PHE A 347 -23.50 -2.21 4.23
CA PHE A 347 -23.81 -3.02 3.05
C PHE A 347 -23.42 -4.50 3.18
N LEU A 348 -22.57 -4.87 4.15
CA LEU A 348 -22.24 -6.25 4.50
C LEU A 348 -23.08 -6.79 5.67
N LEU A 349 -23.74 -5.90 6.41
CA LEU A 349 -24.43 -6.21 7.67
C LEU A 349 -25.95 -6.20 7.54
N ASN A 350 -26.47 -5.47 6.55
CA ASN A 350 -27.89 -5.32 6.24
C ASN A 350 -28.51 -6.57 5.64
#